data_AF-A0A1R1BQC1-F1
#
_entry.id   AF-A0A1R1BQC1-F1
#
_cell.length_a   1.000
_cell.length_b   1.000
_cell.length_c   1.000
_cell.angle_alpha   90.00
_cell.angle_beta   90.00
_cell.angle_gamma   90.00
#
_symmetry.space_group_name_H-M   'P 1'
#
loop_
_entity.id
_entity.type
_entity.pdbx_description
1 polymer ?
#
loop_
_entity_poly.entity_id
_entity_poly.type
_entity_poly.pdbx_seq_one_letter_code
_entity_poly.pdbx_strand_id
1 'polypeptide(L)'
;MLGKRRRFWFFIGVAIMFLYFLITSNPDPNKPISRNQVISTEMSIAVYTRTGDGGAHVSIDNVTLSKEDIRRIVGWLNAAPESSKIPVDDVTGSISAGIALRLKHNAEITIQYNRKQIIVTRKSRFNRSSRYIVDQEDLRDVMDQKLKGTFFGEDPVRDE
;
A
#
# COMPACT_ATOMS: atom_id res chain seq x y z
N MET A 1 -41.55 -33.51 5.95
CA MET A 1 -40.24 -33.03 6.48
C MET A 1 -39.11 -32.91 5.44
N LEU A 2 -39.27 -33.39 4.18
CA LEU A 2 -38.24 -33.35 3.14
C LEU A 2 -37.78 -31.94 2.70
N GLY A 3 -38.69 -30.95 2.71
CA GLY A 3 -38.38 -29.58 2.25
C GLY A 3 -37.43 -28.78 3.15
N LYS A 4 -37.42 -29.03 4.46
CA LYS A 4 -36.54 -28.32 5.40
C LYS A 4 -35.07 -28.77 5.26
N ARG A 5 -34.82 -30.07 5.06
CA ARG A 5 -33.47 -30.62 4.83
C ARG A 5 -32.89 -30.17 3.49
N ARG A 6 -33.69 -30.10 2.43
CA ARG A 6 -33.24 -29.62 1.11
C ARG A 6 -32.88 -28.13 1.11
N ARG A 7 -33.65 -27.29 1.83
CA ARG A 7 -33.30 -25.87 2.07
C ARG A 7 -32.01 -25.73 2.89
N PHE A 8 -31.84 -26.55 3.94
CA PHE A 8 -30.63 -26.54 4.76
C PHE A 8 -29.35 -26.83 3.95
N TRP A 9 -29.34 -27.87 3.13
CA TRP A 9 -28.19 -28.18 2.25
C TRP A 9 -27.94 -27.09 1.20
N PHE A 10 -28.99 -26.44 0.70
CA PHE A 10 -28.84 -25.29 -0.19
C PHE A 10 -28.12 -24.12 0.51
N PHE A 11 -28.53 -23.77 1.74
CA PHE A 11 -27.84 -22.71 2.50
C PHE A 11 -26.38 -23.05 2.81
N ILE A 12 -26.09 -24.32 3.12
CA ILE A 12 -24.70 -24.78 3.29
C ILE A 12 -23.91 -24.62 1.99
N GLY A 13 -24.47 -25.05 0.85
CA GLY A 13 -23.80 -24.91 -0.45
C GLY A 13 -23.50 -23.46 -0.79
N VAL A 14 -24.46 -22.55 -0.57
CA VAL A 14 -24.27 -21.10 -0.76
C VAL A 14 -23.21 -20.55 0.18
N ALA A 15 -23.20 -20.95 1.45
CA ALA A 15 -22.20 -20.51 2.42
C ALA A 15 -20.78 -20.98 2.04
N ILE A 16 -20.65 -22.22 1.55
CA ILE A 16 -19.36 -22.77 1.07
C ILE A 16 -18.89 -22.01 -0.17
N MET A 17 -19.78 -21.78 -1.15
CA MET A 17 -19.43 -20.98 -2.33
C MET A 17 -19.01 -19.55 -1.96
N PHE A 18 -19.73 -18.92 -1.04
CA PHE A 18 -19.40 -17.58 -0.57
C PHE A 18 -18.04 -17.55 0.15
N LEU A 19 -17.77 -18.53 1.02
CA LEU A 19 -16.48 -18.66 1.68
C LEU A 19 -15.34 -18.91 0.68
N TYR A 20 -15.57 -19.77 -0.31
CA TYR A 20 -14.60 -20.04 -1.38
C TYR A 20 -14.29 -18.78 -2.18
N PHE A 21 -15.32 -18.00 -2.53
CA PHE A 21 -15.15 -16.71 -3.20
C PHE A 21 -14.28 -15.76 -2.36
N LEU A 22 -14.56 -15.62 -1.06
CA LEU A 22 -13.77 -14.75 -0.17
C LEU A 22 -12.30 -15.15 -0.05
N ILE A 23 -11.99 -16.45 -0.10
CA ILE A 23 -10.62 -16.96 -0.02
C ILE A 23 -9.89 -16.77 -1.35
N THR A 24 -10.61 -16.86 -2.47
CA THR A 24 -10.01 -16.83 -3.81
C THR A 24 -9.95 -15.44 -4.42
N SER A 25 -10.83 -14.51 -4.02
CA SER A 25 -10.90 -13.15 -4.56
C SER A 25 -9.72 -12.28 -4.11
N ASN A 26 -9.16 -11.52 -5.04
CA ASN A 26 -8.22 -10.44 -4.69
C ASN A 26 -8.95 -9.30 -3.98
N PRO A 27 -8.28 -8.59 -3.04
CA PRO A 27 -8.86 -7.43 -2.42
C PRO A 27 -9.18 -6.37 -3.47
N ASP A 28 -10.31 -5.67 -3.28
CA ASP A 28 -10.73 -4.61 -4.18
C ASP A 28 -9.83 -3.37 -4.01
N PRO A 29 -9.18 -2.86 -5.09
CA PRO A 29 -8.37 -1.64 -5.05
C PRO A 29 -9.18 -0.37 -4.74
N ASN A 30 -10.50 -0.39 -4.94
CA ASN A 30 -11.39 0.74 -4.72
C ASN A 30 -12.05 0.75 -3.36
N LYS A 31 -12.00 -0.36 -2.62
CA LYS A 31 -12.54 -0.43 -1.26
C LYS A 31 -11.98 0.69 -0.38
N PRO A 32 -12.80 1.55 0.26
CA PRO A 32 -12.29 2.59 1.12
C PRO A 32 -11.51 2.02 2.31
N ILE A 33 -10.40 2.67 2.64
CA ILE A 33 -9.58 2.37 3.82
C ILE A 33 -10.20 3.10 5.01
N SER A 34 -10.70 2.34 5.98
CA SER A 34 -11.26 2.95 7.19
C SER A 34 -10.16 3.27 8.19
N ARG A 35 -10.07 4.53 8.63
CA ARG A 35 -9.06 4.99 9.61
C ARG A 35 -9.11 4.21 10.93
N ASN A 36 -10.30 3.84 11.39
CA ASN A 36 -10.49 3.06 12.62
C ASN A 36 -10.05 1.58 12.50
N GLN A 37 -9.63 1.16 11.31
CA GLN A 37 -9.05 -0.16 11.06
C GLN A 37 -7.53 -0.14 11.09
N VAL A 38 -6.87 1.03 10.98
CA VAL A 38 -5.41 1.12 11.06
C VAL A 38 -4.97 0.88 12.50
N ILE A 39 -4.22 -0.21 12.71
CA ILE A 39 -3.67 -0.60 14.01
C ILE A 39 -2.28 0.00 14.21
N SER A 40 -1.44 -0.07 13.18
CA SER A 40 -0.09 0.48 13.22
C SER A 40 0.34 0.98 11.85
N THR A 41 1.37 1.82 11.85
CA THR A 41 1.98 2.37 10.65
C THR A 41 3.49 2.36 10.81
N GLU A 42 4.18 1.88 9.78
CA GLU A 42 5.63 1.88 9.68
C GLU A 42 5.99 2.60 8.38
N MET A 43 6.91 3.57 8.43
CA MET A 43 7.46 4.18 7.23
C MET A 43 8.97 4.01 7.24
N SER A 44 9.53 3.69 6.08
CA SER A 44 10.96 3.54 5.88
C SER A 44 11.40 4.24 4.59
N ILE A 45 12.58 4.82 4.59
CA ILE A 45 13.18 5.52 3.46
C ILE A 45 14.59 4.98 3.18
N ALA A 46 14.98 4.98 1.91
CA ALA A 46 16.35 4.65 1.51
C ALA A 46 17.22 5.91 1.59
N VAL A 47 18.36 5.79 2.28
CA VAL A 47 19.36 6.83 2.45
C VAL A 47 20.67 6.38 1.83
N TYR A 48 21.23 7.21 0.96
CA TYR A 48 22.47 6.96 0.23
C TYR A 48 23.55 7.87 0.80
N THR A 49 24.64 7.29 1.27
CA THR A 49 25.79 8.03 1.79
C THR A 49 27.05 7.68 1.00
N ARG A 50 27.93 8.66 0.80
CA ARG A 50 29.22 8.42 0.13
C ARG A 50 30.15 7.70 1.10
N THR A 51 30.79 6.64 0.64
CA THR A 51 31.89 6.02 1.38
C THR A 51 33.21 6.69 0.96
N GLY A 52 34.17 6.78 1.88
CA GLY A 52 35.44 7.51 1.67
C GLY A 52 36.34 6.95 0.56
N ASP A 53 36.01 5.77 0.03
CA ASP A 53 36.68 5.07 -1.07
C ASP A 53 36.03 5.31 -2.45
N GLY A 54 35.05 6.22 -2.53
CA GLY A 54 34.32 6.51 -3.77
C GLY A 54 33.13 5.58 -4.04
N GLY A 55 32.79 4.69 -3.10
CA GLY A 55 31.59 3.86 -3.14
C GLY A 55 30.34 4.57 -2.59
N ALA A 56 29.23 3.82 -2.61
CA ALA A 56 27.95 4.24 -2.05
C ALA A 56 27.46 3.21 -1.02
N HIS A 57 27.05 3.69 0.15
CA HIS A 57 26.35 2.88 1.14
C HIS A 57 24.87 3.22 1.13
N VAL A 58 24.01 2.20 1.17
CA VAL A 58 22.55 2.36 1.25
C VAL A 58 22.08 1.86 2.60
N SER A 59 21.49 2.74 3.41
CA SER A 59 20.77 2.38 4.64
C SER A 59 19.27 2.55 4.46
N ILE A 60 18.51 1.87 5.32
CA ILE A 60 17.06 2.04 5.41
C ILE A 60 16.76 2.65 6.77
N ASP A 61 16.22 3.85 6.76
CA ASP A 61 15.92 4.61 7.96
C ASP A 61 14.42 4.60 8.22
N ASN A 62 14.04 4.37 9.48
CA ASN A 62 12.64 4.42 9.89
C ASN A 62 12.21 5.86 10.17
N VAL A 63 11.07 6.24 9.61
CA VAL A 63 10.49 7.57 9.75
C VAL A 63 9.19 7.46 10.53
N THR A 64 9.08 8.23 11.61
CA THR A 64 7.82 8.32 12.35
C THR A 64 6.83 9.19 11.57
N LEU A 65 5.68 8.62 11.23
CA LEU A 65 4.55 9.37 10.68
C LEU A 65 3.67 9.90 11.82
N SER A 66 3.30 11.18 11.73
CA SER A 66 2.33 11.74 12.67
C SER A 66 0.92 11.21 12.39
N LYS A 67 0.02 11.31 13.38
CA LYS A 67 -1.40 10.95 13.17
C LYS A 67 -2.04 11.75 12.04
N GLU A 68 -1.61 12.99 11.84
CA GLU A 68 -2.10 13.86 10.78
C GLU A 68 -1.58 13.42 9.41
N ASP A 69 -0.33 12.97 9.30
CA ASP A 69 0.21 12.40 8.07
C ASP A 69 -0.55 11.13 7.67
N ILE A 70 -0.78 10.23 8.63
CA ILE A 70 -1.58 9.02 8.40
C ILE A 70 -3.00 9.38 7.94
N ARG A 71 -3.61 10.39 8.58
CA ARG A 71 -4.96 10.88 8.22
C ARG A 71 -5.01 11.37 6.78
N ARG A 72 -3.99 12.14 6.36
CA ARG A 72 -3.87 12.70 5.01
C ARG A 72 -3.61 11.61 3.97
N ILE A 73 -2.65 10.71 4.22
CA ILE A 73 -2.32 9.57 3.33
C ILE A 73 -3.55 8.70 3.06
N VAL A 74 -4.28 8.32 4.13
CA VAL A 74 -5.52 7.55 3.97
C VAL A 74 -6.58 8.35 3.21
N GLY A 75 -6.67 9.65 3.45
CA GLY A 75 -7.56 10.55 2.72
C GLY A 75 -7.27 10.57 1.23
N TRP A 76 -6.02 10.78 0.84
CA TRP A 76 -5.58 10.81 -0.56
C TRP A 76 -5.81 9.49 -1.29
N LEU A 77 -5.49 8.37 -0.65
CA LEU A 77 -5.74 7.05 -1.24
C LEU A 77 -7.24 6.75 -1.47
N ASN A 78 -8.11 7.26 -0.60
CA ASN A 78 -9.55 7.12 -0.74
C ASN A 78 -10.15 8.11 -1.75
N ALA A 79 -9.54 9.30 -1.90
CA ALA A 79 -9.98 10.33 -2.83
C ALA A 79 -9.54 10.05 -4.28
N ALA A 80 -8.52 9.22 -4.49
CA ALA A 80 -8.06 8.82 -5.81
C ALA A 80 -9.19 8.12 -6.59
N PRO A 81 -9.62 8.67 -7.75
CA PRO A 81 -10.69 8.09 -8.55
C PRO A 81 -10.29 6.70 -9.06
N GLU A 82 -11.28 5.86 -9.35
CA GLU A 82 -11.00 4.50 -9.84
C GLU A 82 -10.20 4.52 -11.14
N SER A 83 -10.44 5.52 -12.00
CA SER A 83 -9.73 5.69 -13.29
C SER A 83 -8.25 6.04 -13.15
N SER A 84 -7.79 6.54 -11.99
CA SER A 84 -6.37 6.83 -11.77
C SER A 84 -5.60 5.66 -11.16
N LYS A 85 -6.27 4.53 -10.91
CA LYS A 85 -5.67 3.32 -10.35
C LYS A 85 -5.44 2.31 -11.46
N ILE A 86 -4.18 2.18 -11.87
CA ILE A 86 -3.78 1.29 -12.95
C ILE A 86 -3.30 -0.03 -12.33
N PRO A 87 -4.00 -1.16 -12.52
CA PRO A 87 -3.55 -2.44 -12.00
C PRO A 87 -2.19 -2.83 -12.57
N VAL A 88 -1.31 -3.39 -11.74
CA VAL A 88 0.00 -3.86 -12.17
C VAL A 88 0.36 -5.17 -11.46
N ASP A 89 1.00 -6.08 -12.19
CA ASP A 89 1.45 -7.36 -11.65
C ASP A 89 2.83 -7.24 -11.00
N ASP A 90 3.69 -6.34 -11.46
CA ASP A 90 5.06 -6.16 -10.99
C ASP A 90 5.42 -4.70 -10.69
N VAL A 91 6.43 -4.53 -9.83
CA VAL A 91 6.98 -3.24 -9.45
C VAL A 91 8.30 -3.04 -10.16
N THR A 92 8.38 -2.02 -11.00
CA THR A 92 9.61 -1.64 -11.68
C THR A 92 10.32 -0.49 -10.96
N GLY A 93 11.65 -0.60 -10.88
CA GLY A 93 12.52 0.43 -10.31
C GLY A 93 12.81 0.25 -8.81
N SER A 94 13.82 0.98 -8.34
CA SER A 94 14.26 0.93 -6.94
C SER A 94 13.31 1.73 -6.05
N ILE A 95 12.79 1.11 -5.00
CA ILE A 95 11.93 1.79 -4.03
C ILE A 95 12.77 2.71 -3.16
N SER A 96 12.41 3.99 -3.13
CA SER A 96 13.05 5.02 -2.31
C SER A 96 12.34 5.23 -0.98
N ALA A 97 11.01 5.04 -0.93
CA ALA A 97 10.23 5.13 0.30
C ALA A 97 9.13 4.06 0.34
N GLY A 98 8.80 3.59 1.54
CA GLY A 98 7.73 2.65 1.80
C GLY A 98 6.93 3.03 3.04
N ILE A 99 5.62 2.87 2.99
CA ILE A 99 4.70 3.00 4.13
C ILE A 99 3.89 1.71 4.22
N ALA A 100 3.93 1.04 5.35
CA ALA A 100 3.07 -0.10 5.67
C ALA A 100 1.99 0.33 6.67
N LEU A 101 0.73 0.19 6.27
CA LEU A 101 -0.45 0.37 7.11
C LEU A 101 -0.98 -1.01 7.50
N ARG A 102 -0.79 -1.42 8.76
CA ARG A 102 -1.36 -2.67 9.25
C ARG A 102 -2.79 -2.42 9.71
N LEU A 103 -3.72 -3.20 9.17
CA LEU A 103 -5.14 -3.10 9.45
C LEU A 103 -5.62 -4.23 10.35
N LYS A 104 -6.81 -4.06 10.92
CA LYS A 104 -7.55 -5.14 11.60
C LYS A 104 -7.69 -6.36 10.70
N HIS A 105 -7.81 -7.52 11.35
CA HIS A 105 -7.96 -8.82 10.69
C HIS A 105 -6.78 -9.20 9.79
N ASN A 106 -5.56 -8.80 10.12
CA ASN A 106 -4.34 -9.14 9.38
C ASN A 106 -4.36 -8.68 7.91
N ALA A 107 -5.12 -7.62 7.60
CA ALA A 107 -5.00 -6.93 6.33
C ALA A 107 -3.85 -5.92 6.39
N GLU A 108 -3.26 -5.62 5.25
CA GLU A 108 -2.15 -4.68 5.14
C GLU A 108 -2.28 -3.86 3.87
N ILE A 109 -1.87 -2.60 3.93
CA ILE A 109 -1.72 -1.74 2.75
C ILE A 109 -0.29 -1.22 2.74
N THR A 110 0.45 -1.56 1.70
CA THR A 110 1.81 -1.09 1.48
C THR A 110 1.78 -0.05 0.37
N ILE A 111 2.35 1.12 0.63
CA ILE A 111 2.51 2.22 -0.31
C ILE A 111 4.01 2.34 -0.56
N GLN A 112 4.44 2.13 -1.80
CA GLN A 112 5.83 2.20 -2.20
C GLN A 112 6.01 3.31 -3.21
N TYR A 113 7.13 4.02 -3.11
CA TYR A 113 7.43 5.15 -3.98
C TYR A 113 8.86 5.05 -4.52
N ASN A 114 9.01 5.15 -5.83
CA ASN A 114 10.29 5.03 -6.54
C ASN A 114 10.73 6.37 -7.18
N ARG A 115 10.25 7.51 -6.67
CA ARG A 115 10.45 8.87 -7.24
C ARG A 115 9.77 9.14 -8.59
N LYS A 116 9.03 8.18 -9.13
CA LYS A 116 8.25 8.34 -10.37
C LYS A 116 6.79 7.95 -10.18
N GLN A 117 6.55 6.85 -9.49
CA GLN A 117 5.25 6.20 -9.35
C GLN A 117 4.99 5.84 -7.90
N ILE A 118 3.72 5.96 -7.50
CA ILE A 118 3.23 5.47 -6.22
C ILE A 118 2.56 4.13 -6.48
N ILE A 119 3.12 3.07 -5.92
CA ILE A 119 2.58 1.71 -6.01
C ILE A 119 1.87 1.41 -4.71
N VAL A 120 0.61 0.99 -4.79
CA VAL A 120 -0.16 0.55 -3.64
C VAL A 120 -0.45 -0.93 -3.76
N THR A 121 0.00 -1.70 -2.78
CA THR A 121 -0.36 -3.10 -2.61
C THR A 121 -1.34 -3.22 -1.46
N ARG A 122 -2.49 -3.85 -1.71
CA ARG A 122 -3.46 -4.22 -0.67
C ARG A 122 -3.40 -5.70 -0.46
N LYS A 123 -3.19 -6.13 0.77
CA LYS A 123 -3.15 -7.52 1.19
C LYS A 123 -4.33 -7.83 2.09
N SER A 124 -5.08 -8.86 1.74
CA SER A 124 -6.21 -9.35 2.52
C SER A 124 -5.74 -10.29 3.63
N ARG A 125 -6.65 -10.57 4.57
CA ARG A 125 -6.46 -11.57 5.63
C ARG A 125 -6.15 -12.98 5.14
N PHE A 126 -6.47 -13.28 3.88
CA PHE A 126 -6.25 -14.58 3.24
C PHE A 126 -5.00 -14.59 2.36
N ASN A 127 -4.06 -13.66 2.58
CA ASN A 127 -2.80 -13.54 1.84
C ASN A 127 -2.98 -13.27 0.33
N ARG A 128 -4.19 -12.95 -0.12
CA ARG A 128 -4.44 -12.43 -1.47
C ARG A 128 -4.06 -10.96 -1.54
N SER A 129 -3.47 -10.56 -2.65
CA SER A 129 -3.04 -9.18 -2.86
C SER A 129 -3.55 -8.63 -4.18
N SER A 130 -3.89 -7.35 -4.19
CA SER A 130 -4.06 -6.55 -5.39
C SER A 130 -3.01 -5.44 -5.39
N ARG A 131 -2.45 -5.12 -6.54
CA ARG A 131 -1.47 -4.05 -6.68
C ARG A 131 -1.90 -3.11 -7.80
N TYR A 132 -1.69 -1.81 -7.58
CA TYR A 132 -1.98 -0.79 -8.57
C TYR A 132 -1.03 0.40 -8.42
N ILE A 133 -0.77 1.08 -9.51
CA ILE A 133 -0.16 2.40 -9.53
C ILE A 133 -1.28 3.41 -9.35
N VAL A 134 -1.06 4.43 -8.52
CA VAL A 134 -1.98 5.55 -8.36
C VAL A 134 -1.25 6.84 -8.70
N ASP A 135 -1.87 7.66 -9.53
CA ASP A 135 -1.46 9.05 -9.70
C ASP A 135 -2.16 9.93 -8.66
N GLN A 136 -1.40 10.41 -7.68
CA GLN A 136 -1.86 11.33 -6.65
C GLN A 136 -0.72 12.28 -6.28
N GLU A 137 -0.90 13.56 -6.61
CA GLU A 137 0.14 14.60 -6.50
C GLU A 137 0.53 14.90 -5.04
N ASP A 138 -0.45 15.13 -4.14
CA ASP A 138 -0.16 15.50 -2.75
C ASP A 138 0.66 14.44 -1.98
N LEU A 139 0.37 13.16 -2.22
CA LEU A 139 1.03 12.00 -1.65
C LEU A 139 2.45 11.91 -2.19
N ARG A 140 2.63 12.21 -3.48
CA ARG A 140 3.94 12.30 -4.12
C ARG A 140 4.78 13.38 -3.46
N ASP A 141 4.20 14.56 -3.28
CA ASP A 141 4.90 15.71 -2.70
C ASP A 141 5.31 15.48 -1.25
N VAL A 142 4.46 14.83 -0.45
CA VAL A 142 4.84 14.42 0.91
C VAL A 142 5.98 13.41 0.90
N MET A 143 5.93 12.41 0.00
CA MET A 143 7.01 11.43 -0.11
C MET A 143 8.32 12.08 -0.57
N ASP A 144 8.26 12.97 -1.55
CA ASP A 144 9.40 13.74 -2.01
C ASP A 144 9.98 14.61 -0.89
N GLN A 145 9.13 15.29 -0.11
CA GLN A 145 9.57 16.07 1.04
C GLN A 145 10.30 15.21 2.09
N LYS A 146 9.84 13.97 2.32
CA LYS A 146 10.48 13.03 3.25
C LYS A 146 11.79 12.45 2.71
N LEU A 147 11.99 12.49 1.39
CA LEU A 147 13.19 12.02 0.70
C LEU A 147 14.23 13.11 0.44
N LYS A 148 13.97 14.35 0.87
CA LYS A 148 14.92 15.45 0.68
C LYS A 148 16.23 15.19 1.41
N GLY A 149 17.34 15.42 0.71
CA GLY A 149 18.70 15.18 1.23
C GLY A 149 19.05 13.71 1.49
N THR A 150 18.20 12.74 1.15
CA THR A 150 18.49 11.31 1.39
C THR A 150 19.41 10.71 0.33
N PHE A 151 19.73 11.44 -0.74
CA PHE A 151 20.58 10.94 -1.82
C PHE A 151 21.92 11.66 -1.81
N PHE A 152 22.92 11.09 -1.14
CA PHE A 152 24.26 11.66 -0.97
C PHE A 152 24.28 13.05 -0.32
N GLY A 153 23.27 13.38 0.50
CA GLY A 153 23.10 14.71 1.09
C GLY A 153 22.58 15.77 0.11
N GLU A 154 22.26 15.37 -1.12
CA GLU A 154 21.74 16.23 -2.18
C GLU A 154 20.24 15.97 -2.38
N ASP A 155 19.51 17.00 -2.82
CA ASP A 155 18.19 16.81 -3.41
C ASP A 155 18.41 16.36 -4.85
N PRO A 156 18.01 15.13 -5.24
CA PRO A 156 18.03 14.74 -6.63
C PRO A 156 16.97 15.60 -7.32
N VAL A 157 17.43 16.66 -7.95
CA VAL A 157 16.63 17.63 -8.68
C VAL A 157 15.76 16.88 -9.69
N ARG A 158 14.46 17.23 -9.75
CA ARG A 158 13.62 16.96 -10.91
C ARG A 158 14.16 17.85 -12.03
N ASP A 159 15.01 17.31 -12.89
CA ASP A 159 15.10 17.85 -14.24
C ASP A 159 13.79 17.46 -14.93
N GLU A 160 13.10 18.50 -15.43
CA GLU A 160 11.73 18.57 -15.94
C GLU A 160 11.22 17.34 -16.73
#